data_AF-A0A847I699-F1
#
_entry.id   AF-A0A847I699-F1
#
_cell.length_a   1.000
_cell.length_b   1.000
_cell.length_c   1.000
_cell.angle_alpha   90.00
_cell.angle_beta   90.00
_cell.angle_gamma   90.00
#
_symmetry.space_group_name_H-M   'P 1'
#
loop_
_entity.id
_entity.type
_entity.pdbx_description
1 polymer ?
#
loop_
_entity_poly.entity_id
_entity_poly.type
_entity_poly.pdbx_seq_one_letter_code
_entity_poly.pdbx_strand_id
1 'polypeptide(L)'
;MQTGKPPLLDLLPHQVLIFDGAMGTNIHAFNLPLSDYRGLENCSEILIETRPDVIEQIHRSFLEQGCDIVETNTFGANRGVLNEYGLAARTYELNVQAAQLAQRVASAYSTPKQPRYVAGSVGPGTRLVSLRQTNYDELLAGYLEQMRGLLDGGVDLIMIETCQDILQTKAAIQAARLAFERCSRRVPLAVLITIETSNTMLIGTELPAALAAIEAFPEVDIFGLNCATGPQEMSAHVRFLAGHSSRHLAVLPNAGIPSLLNGQPRFPLTPAELARWLREFVEADGVKLVGGCCGTTPEHLAAVVQAIRGPGAAKHHGSSPGHETARPSNTKPQREPAVSSLYSATALRQETSCLLIGERCNTNGSRKFKRLLAEENLDGLVEMALAQVREGAHVLDVCVDFVGRDGVTDMQRVVDRFAREVAVPLMLDSTQPEVIEAGLKLAGGKCIVNSVHLEDGEEKLARIAGLLRQYGAAVVALTIDEDPQQAMAKTAARKL
;
A
#
# COMPACT_ATOMS: atom_id res chain seq x y z
N MET A 1 26.92 -12.98 15.30
CA MET A 1 27.55 -11.85 14.58
C MET A 1 26.96 -11.84 13.18
N GLN A 2 26.03 -10.92 12.90
CA GLN A 2 25.52 -10.72 11.54
C GLN A 2 26.69 -10.21 10.70
N THR A 3 27.21 -11.04 9.80
CA THR A 3 28.04 -10.60 8.68
C THR A 3 27.12 -9.78 7.78
N GLY A 4 26.93 -8.51 8.14
CA GLY A 4 25.78 -7.71 7.73
C GLY A 4 25.78 -7.46 6.23
N LYS A 5 24.77 -8.00 5.53
CA LYS A 5 24.40 -7.52 4.20
C LYS A 5 24.19 -6.00 4.30
N PRO A 6 24.61 -5.20 3.30
CA PRO A 6 24.31 -3.76 3.31
C PRO A 6 22.80 -3.54 3.38
N PRO A 7 22.31 -2.44 3.98
CA PRO A 7 20.90 -2.10 3.92
C PRO A 7 20.41 -2.03 2.47
N LEU A 8 19.26 -2.64 2.17
CA LEU A 8 18.75 -2.76 0.81
C LEU A 8 18.58 -1.38 0.14
N LEU A 9 18.09 -0.38 0.87
CA LEU A 9 17.86 0.97 0.33
C LEU A 9 19.16 1.67 -0.10
N ASP A 10 20.30 1.36 0.55
CA ASP A 10 21.60 1.93 0.21
C ASP A 10 22.10 1.45 -1.16
N LEU A 11 21.54 0.36 -1.68
CA LEU A 11 21.88 -0.19 -3.00
C LEU A 11 21.13 0.49 -4.15
N LEU A 12 19.92 1.00 -3.91
CA LEU A 12 19.03 1.51 -4.96
C LEU A 12 19.57 2.73 -5.74
N PRO A 13 20.43 3.61 -5.18
CA PRO A 13 21.10 4.66 -5.95
C PRO A 13 22.10 4.11 -6.99
N HIS A 14 22.66 2.93 -6.74
CA HIS A 14 23.81 2.41 -7.49
C HIS A 14 23.47 1.23 -8.40
N GLN A 15 22.36 0.53 -8.14
CA GLN A 15 21.95 -0.62 -8.92
C GLN A 15 20.45 -0.85 -8.89
N VAL A 16 19.97 -1.60 -9.88
CA VAL A 16 18.62 -2.15 -9.90
C VAL A 16 18.63 -3.50 -9.20
N LEU A 17 17.66 -3.71 -8.31
CA LEU A 17 17.43 -4.98 -7.65
C LEU A 17 16.33 -5.76 -8.36
N ILE A 18 16.53 -7.07 -8.50
CA ILE A 18 15.64 -7.96 -9.23
C ILE A 18 14.98 -8.93 -8.24
N PHE A 19 13.66 -8.85 -8.12
CA PHE A 19 12.83 -9.81 -7.41
C PHE A 19 12.73 -11.13 -8.18
N ASP A 20 12.25 -12.17 -7.50
CA ASP A 20 11.87 -13.43 -8.11
C ASP A 20 10.57 -13.31 -8.92
N GLY A 21 10.01 -14.47 -9.26
CA GLY A 21 8.72 -14.60 -9.95
C GLY A 21 7.66 -15.22 -9.05
N ALA A 22 6.52 -15.61 -9.63
CA ALA A 22 5.38 -16.09 -8.86
C ALA A 22 5.63 -17.39 -8.08
N MET A 23 5.46 -17.35 -6.76
CA MET A 23 5.44 -18.56 -5.91
C MET A 23 4.32 -19.53 -6.31
N GLY A 24 3.06 -19.04 -6.37
CA GLY A 24 1.88 -19.89 -6.57
C GLY A 24 1.89 -20.68 -7.89
N THR A 25 2.17 -20.03 -9.02
CA THR A 25 2.21 -20.73 -10.31
C THR A 25 3.36 -21.73 -10.39
N ASN A 26 4.48 -21.47 -9.70
CA ASN A 26 5.59 -22.41 -9.64
C ASN A 26 5.27 -23.59 -8.70
N ILE A 27 4.53 -23.41 -7.60
CA ILE A 27 3.99 -24.51 -6.78
C ILE A 27 3.09 -25.42 -7.61
N HIS A 28 2.18 -24.85 -8.41
CA HIS A 28 1.27 -25.64 -9.25
C HIS A 28 2.01 -26.54 -10.26
N ALA A 29 3.19 -26.14 -10.73
CA ALA A 29 4.00 -26.95 -11.65
C ALA A 29 4.51 -28.28 -11.04
N PHE A 30 4.57 -28.38 -9.70
CA PHE A 30 4.95 -29.63 -9.01
C PHE A 30 3.82 -30.65 -8.94
N ASN A 31 2.58 -30.30 -9.33
CA ASN A 31 1.41 -31.19 -9.32
C ASN A 31 1.23 -31.94 -7.97
N LEU A 32 1.39 -31.22 -6.86
CA LEU A 32 1.31 -31.79 -5.52
C LEU A 32 -0.09 -32.34 -5.23
N PRO A 33 -0.23 -33.56 -4.68
CA PRO A 33 -1.52 -34.10 -4.28
C PRO A 33 -2.08 -33.36 -3.05
N LEU A 34 -3.40 -33.40 -2.87
CA LEU A 34 -4.07 -32.76 -1.73
C LEU A 34 -3.55 -33.23 -0.36
N SER A 35 -2.98 -34.43 -0.27
CA SER A 35 -2.33 -34.95 0.94
C SER A 35 -1.16 -34.07 1.40
N ASP A 36 -0.42 -33.49 0.45
CA ASP A 36 0.71 -32.61 0.75
C ASP A 36 0.22 -31.28 1.35
N TYR A 37 -1.01 -30.87 1.08
CA TYR A 37 -1.65 -29.71 1.71
C TYR A 37 -2.39 -30.08 3.02
N ARG A 38 -2.24 -31.30 3.55
CA ARG A 38 -3.03 -31.82 4.69
C ARG A 38 -4.55 -31.78 4.48
N GLY A 39 -5.03 -31.90 3.24
CA GLY A 39 -6.46 -31.74 2.96
C GLY A 39 -6.93 -30.29 2.84
N LEU A 40 -6.05 -29.30 3.01
CA LEU A 40 -6.37 -27.87 2.92
C LEU A 40 -6.15 -27.37 1.49
N GLU A 41 -7.13 -27.61 0.63
CA GLU A 41 -7.05 -27.24 -0.78
C GLU A 41 -6.71 -25.76 -0.97
N ASN A 42 -5.72 -25.46 -1.81
CA ASN A 42 -5.21 -24.11 -2.11
C ASN A 42 -4.56 -23.33 -0.94
N CYS A 43 -4.33 -23.95 0.22
CA CYS A 43 -3.54 -23.31 1.29
C CYS A 43 -2.03 -23.51 1.04
N SER A 44 -1.42 -22.68 0.20
CA SER A 44 0.00 -22.78 -0.14
C SER A 44 0.92 -22.60 1.06
N GLU A 45 0.49 -21.86 2.08
CA GLU A 45 1.27 -21.57 3.28
C GLU A 45 1.61 -22.85 4.09
N ILE A 46 0.74 -23.86 4.06
CA ILE A 46 0.99 -25.11 4.79
C ILE A 46 2.18 -25.89 4.24
N LEU A 47 2.56 -25.64 2.98
CA LEU A 47 3.69 -26.29 2.32
C LEU A 47 5.03 -25.91 2.95
N ILE A 48 5.10 -24.84 3.73
CA ILE A 48 6.26 -24.51 4.56
C ILE A 48 6.60 -25.66 5.53
N GLU A 49 5.59 -26.38 6.02
CA GLU A 49 5.78 -27.51 6.94
C GLU A 49 5.80 -28.85 6.22
N THR A 50 4.91 -29.04 5.25
CA THR A 50 4.69 -30.36 4.64
C THR A 50 5.61 -30.64 3.48
N ARG A 51 5.94 -29.61 2.68
CA ARG A 51 6.82 -29.70 1.50
C ARG A 51 7.84 -28.55 1.47
N PRO A 52 8.63 -28.34 2.55
CA PRO A 52 9.65 -27.31 2.56
C PRO A 52 10.68 -27.50 1.44
N ASP A 53 10.90 -28.73 1.00
CA ASP A 53 11.76 -29.08 -0.12
C ASP A 53 11.32 -28.39 -1.43
N VAL A 54 10.01 -28.32 -1.69
CA VAL A 54 9.44 -27.68 -2.89
C VAL A 54 9.63 -26.17 -2.81
N ILE A 55 9.31 -25.57 -1.66
CA ILE A 55 9.44 -24.12 -1.48
C ILE A 55 10.91 -23.69 -1.57
N GLU A 56 11.82 -24.46 -0.97
CA GLU A 56 13.26 -24.23 -1.13
C GLU A 56 13.71 -24.34 -2.59
N GLN A 57 13.24 -25.36 -3.32
CA GLN A 57 13.58 -25.55 -4.72
C GLN A 57 13.13 -24.36 -5.58
N ILE A 58 11.94 -23.81 -5.32
CA ILE A 58 11.43 -22.62 -6.01
C ILE A 58 12.34 -21.42 -5.74
N HIS A 59 12.65 -21.11 -4.46
CA HIS A 59 13.57 -20.01 -4.15
C HIS A 59 14.95 -20.19 -4.81
N ARG A 60 15.52 -21.40 -4.76
CA ARG A 60 16.81 -21.72 -5.41
C ARG A 60 16.74 -21.45 -6.90
N SER A 61 15.67 -21.88 -7.56
CA SER A 61 15.53 -21.75 -9.02
C SER A 61 15.64 -20.29 -9.49
N PHE A 62 15.12 -19.32 -8.74
CA PHE A 62 15.25 -17.89 -9.05
C PHE A 62 16.60 -17.30 -8.63
N LEU A 63 17.11 -17.67 -7.45
CA LEU A 63 18.43 -17.22 -6.98
C LEU A 63 19.56 -17.67 -7.91
N GLU A 64 19.44 -18.86 -8.51
CA GLU A 64 20.36 -19.39 -9.53
C GLU A 64 20.39 -18.56 -10.80
N GLN A 65 19.27 -17.91 -11.16
CA GLN A 65 19.23 -16.99 -12.31
C GLN A 65 19.78 -15.61 -11.98
N GLY A 66 20.08 -15.33 -10.71
CA GLY A 66 20.68 -14.07 -10.26
C GLY A 66 19.71 -13.04 -9.71
N CYS A 67 18.45 -13.42 -9.40
CA CYS A 67 17.52 -12.60 -8.62
C CYS A 67 18.14 -12.23 -7.26
N ASP A 68 17.98 -10.98 -6.82
CA ASP A 68 18.54 -10.47 -5.57
C ASP A 68 17.60 -10.63 -4.39
N ILE A 69 16.29 -10.64 -4.65
CA ILE A 69 15.26 -10.69 -3.62
C ILE A 69 14.36 -11.88 -3.92
N VAL A 70 14.05 -12.69 -2.90
CA VAL A 70 13.00 -13.72 -2.98
C VAL A 70 11.87 -13.38 -2.01
N GLU A 71 10.63 -13.61 -2.45
CA GLU A 71 9.44 -13.42 -1.63
C GLU A 71 9.15 -14.65 -0.78
N THR A 72 8.84 -14.48 0.50
CA THR A 72 8.39 -15.59 1.35
C THR A 72 7.07 -16.17 0.83
N ASN A 73 6.85 -17.48 0.97
CA ASN A 73 5.55 -18.11 0.70
C ASN A 73 4.54 -17.79 1.82
N THR A 74 4.15 -16.51 1.91
CA THR A 74 3.31 -15.95 2.98
C THR A 74 2.22 -15.01 2.49
N PHE A 75 1.96 -14.98 1.18
CA PHE A 75 0.96 -14.12 0.57
C PHE A 75 -0.40 -14.21 1.30
N GLY A 76 -0.87 -15.43 1.56
CA GLY A 76 -2.08 -15.74 2.30
C GLY A 76 -1.86 -16.07 3.77
N ALA A 77 -0.65 -15.90 4.32
CA ALA A 77 -0.34 -16.20 5.73
C ALA A 77 -0.89 -15.13 6.70
N ASN A 78 -2.07 -14.60 6.42
CA ASN A 78 -2.80 -13.64 7.24
C ASN A 78 -3.86 -14.37 8.08
N ARG A 79 -4.14 -13.86 9.28
CA ARG A 79 -5.17 -14.42 10.18
C ARG A 79 -6.53 -14.62 9.51
N GLY A 80 -7.00 -13.66 8.71
CA GLY A 80 -8.29 -13.73 8.02
C GLY A 80 -8.36 -14.88 7.02
N VAL A 81 -7.30 -15.05 6.21
CA VAL A 81 -7.20 -16.11 5.20
C VAL A 81 -7.02 -17.48 5.86
N LEU A 82 -6.08 -17.58 6.81
CA LEU A 82 -5.81 -18.82 7.52
C LEU A 82 -7.01 -19.30 8.34
N ASN A 83 -7.92 -18.42 8.74
CA ASN A 83 -9.16 -18.80 9.40
C ASN A 83 -10.07 -19.67 8.51
N GLU A 84 -10.07 -19.45 7.18
CA GLU A 84 -10.84 -20.27 6.23
C GLU A 84 -10.36 -21.73 6.20
N TYR A 85 -9.12 -21.96 6.62
CA TYR A 85 -8.48 -23.27 6.74
C TYR A 85 -8.42 -23.80 8.18
N GLY A 86 -8.99 -23.09 9.16
CA GLY A 86 -8.88 -23.44 10.58
C GLY A 86 -7.49 -23.23 11.19
N LEU A 87 -6.65 -22.40 10.56
CA LEU A 87 -5.25 -22.16 10.92
C LEU A 87 -4.98 -20.74 11.48
N ALA A 88 -6.02 -19.97 11.83
CA ALA A 88 -5.86 -18.59 12.33
C ALA A 88 -4.89 -18.47 13.53
N ALA A 89 -4.85 -19.46 14.42
CA ALA A 89 -3.93 -19.47 15.57
C ALA A 89 -2.46 -19.75 15.19
N ARG A 90 -2.21 -20.20 13.96
CA ARG A 90 -0.88 -20.51 13.42
C ARG A 90 -0.28 -19.36 12.60
N THR A 91 -0.98 -18.23 12.47
CA THR A 91 -0.54 -17.08 11.67
C THR A 91 0.88 -16.65 12.01
N TYR A 92 1.18 -16.36 13.27
CA TYR A 92 2.52 -15.93 13.66
C TYR A 92 3.59 -17.00 13.33
N GLU A 93 3.34 -18.25 13.71
CA GLU A 93 4.32 -19.35 13.57
C GLU A 93 4.65 -19.65 12.10
N LEU A 94 3.65 -19.73 11.23
CA LEU A 94 3.85 -20.01 9.80
C LEU A 94 4.70 -18.91 9.13
N ASN A 95 4.46 -17.65 9.48
CA ASN A 95 5.26 -16.54 8.97
C ASN A 95 6.72 -16.58 9.45
N VAL A 96 6.96 -16.95 10.72
CA VAL A 96 8.32 -17.15 11.25
C VAL A 96 9.04 -18.23 10.46
N GLN A 97 8.40 -19.40 10.28
CA GLN A 97 8.99 -20.54 9.59
C GLN A 97 9.27 -20.24 8.12
N ALA A 98 8.34 -19.58 7.42
CA ALA A 98 8.50 -19.19 6.03
C ALA A 98 9.67 -18.22 5.84
N ALA A 99 9.76 -17.20 6.69
CA ALA A 99 10.87 -16.24 6.67
C ALA A 99 12.23 -16.89 6.96
N GLN A 100 12.29 -17.81 7.93
CA GLN A 100 13.51 -18.55 8.25
C GLN A 100 13.95 -19.47 7.11
N LEU A 101 13.01 -20.15 6.45
CA LEU A 101 13.28 -20.99 5.28
C LEU A 101 13.86 -20.14 4.15
N ALA A 102 13.20 -19.05 3.78
CA ALA A 102 13.67 -18.15 2.73
C ALA A 102 15.05 -17.54 3.08
N GLN A 103 15.27 -17.14 4.34
CA GLN A 103 16.56 -16.59 4.79
C GLN A 103 17.68 -17.62 4.70
N ARG A 104 17.42 -18.88 5.05
CA ARG A 104 18.39 -19.97 4.91
C ARG A 104 18.80 -20.16 3.45
N VAL A 105 17.84 -20.19 2.53
CA VAL A 105 18.14 -20.34 1.10
C VAL A 105 18.86 -19.10 0.57
N ALA A 106 18.35 -17.89 0.80
CA ALA A 106 18.96 -16.66 0.34
C ALA A 106 20.41 -16.51 0.84
N SER A 107 20.66 -16.84 2.11
CA SER A 107 22.00 -16.78 2.71
C SER A 107 23.00 -17.72 2.01
N ALA A 108 22.56 -18.89 1.54
CA ALA A 108 23.42 -19.83 0.81
C ALA A 108 23.86 -19.32 -0.57
N TYR A 109 23.10 -18.40 -1.18
CA TYR A 109 23.42 -17.76 -2.48
C TYR A 109 24.01 -16.34 -2.31
N SER A 110 24.08 -15.84 -1.08
CA SER A 110 24.55 -14.50 -0.77
C SER A 110 26.07 -14.44 -0.82
N THR A 111 26.60 -13.46 -1.56
CA THR A 111 28.05 -13.19 -1.62
C THR A 111 28.32 -11.74 -1.24
N PRO A 112 29.56 -11.37 -0.86
CA PRO A 112 29.88 -9.96 -0.58
C PRO A 112 29.62 -9.01 -1.75
N LYS A 113 29.71 -9.51 -3.00
CA LYS A 113 29.45 -8.72 -4.23
C LYS A 113 27.98 -8.67 -4.60
N GLN A 114 27.21 -9.67 -4.21
CA GLN A 114 25.80 -9.79 -4.52
C GLN A 114 25.07 -10.37 -3.30
N PRO A 115 24.72 -9.53 -2.32
CA PRO A 115 23.91 -9.95 -1.20
C PRO A 115 22.51 -10.35 -1.70
N ARG A 116 21.93 -11.39 -1.09
CA ARG A 116 20.55 -11.82 -1.35
C ARG A 116 19.65 -11.42 -0.21
N TYR A 117 18.45 -10.95 -0.53
CA TYR A 117 17.48 -10.47 0.45
C TYR A 117 16.19 -11.29 0.42
N VAL A 118 15.45 -11.25 1.52
CA VAL A 118 14.15 -11.89 1.65
C VAL A 118 13.08 -10.84 1.89
N ALA A 119 12.07 -10.81 1.02
CA ALA A 119 10.89 -9.99 1.20
C ALA A 119 9.78 -10.78 1.89
N GLY A 120 9.28 -10.26 3.01
CA GLY A 120 8.08 -10.75 3.65
C GLY A 120 6.85 -10.39 2.82
N SER A 121 6.34 -11.34 2.04
CA SER A 121 5.13 -11.18 1.22
C SER A 121 3.89 -11.08 2.11
N VAL A 122 3.10 -10.02 1.90
CA VAL A 122 1.86 -9.73 2.64
C VAL A 122 0.77 -9.38 1.64
N GLY A 123 -0.14 -10.32 1.36
CA GLY A 123 -1.25 -10.13 0.43
C GLY A 123 -2.45 -9.37 1.02
N PRO A 124 -3.46 -9.06 0.20
CA PRO A 124 -4.63 -8.25 0.59
C PRO A 124 -5.66 -9.00 1.44
N GLY A 125 -5.52 -10.31 1.59
CA GLY A 125 -6.54 -11.17 2.21
C GLY A 125 -7.72 -11.46 1.29
N THR A 126 -8.82 -11.97 1.85
CA THR A 126 -10.03 -12.39 1.10
C THR A 126 -11.23 -11.46 1.30
N ARG A 127 -11.11 -10.43 2.13
CA ARG A 127 -12.22 -9.54 2.51
C ARG A 127 -11.87 -8.07 2.28
N LEU A 128 -12.79 -7.35 1.66
CA LEU A 128 -12.67 -5.92 1.36
C LEU A 128 -13.30 -5.08 2.48
N VAL A 129 -12.48 -4.28 3.17
CA VAL A 129 -12.93 -3.42 4.28
C VAL A 129 -13.73 -2.22 3.80
N SER A 130 -13.44 -1.70 2.60
CA SER A 130 -14.23 -0.64 1.98
C SER A 130 -15.65 -1.09 1.61
N LEU A 131 -15.87 -2.40 1.46
CA LEU A 131 -17.18 -3.02 1.28
C LEU A 131 -17.77 -3.61 2.57
N ARG A 132 -17.13 -3.37 3.73
CA ARG A 132 -17.57 -3.84 5.06
C ARG A 132 -17.69 -5.36 5.20
N GLN A 133 -16.91 -6.12 4.43
CA GLN A 133 -16.82 -7.58 4.62
C GLN A 133 -16.03 -7.96 5.88
N THR A 134 -15.23 -7.02 6.37
CA THR A 134 -14.51 -7.01 7.66
C THR A 134 -14.40 -5.56 8.14
N ASN A 135 -13.83 -5.34 9.32
CA ASN A 135 -13.60 -4.01 9.87
C ASN A 135 -12.09 -3.68 9.96
N TYR A 136 -11.79 -2.39 10.12
CA TYR A 136 -10.42 -1.87 10.14
C TYR A 136 -9.58 -2.51 11.26
N ASP A 137 -10.14 -2.67 12.46
CA ASP A 137 -9.41 -3.16 13.62
C ASP A 137 -9.04 -4.65 13.50
N GLU A 138 -9.95 -5.47 12.95
CA GLU A 138 -9.69 -6.87 12.62
C GLU A 138 -8.56 -7.02 11.60
N LEU A 139 -8.61 -6.24 10.50
CA LEU A 139 -7.55 -6.25 9.50
C LEU A 139 -6.21 -5.82 10.09
N LEU A 140 -6.19 -4.72 10.85
CA LEU A 140 -5.00 -4.21 11.49
C LEU A 140 -4.37 -5.27 12.40
N ALA A 141 -5.18 -5.95 13.23
CA ALA A 141 -4.72 -6.99 14.13
C ALA A 141 -4.14 -8.20 13.37
N GLY A 142 -4.79 -8.62 12.28
CA GLY A 142 -4.33 -9.73 11.44
C GLY A 142 -2.99 -9.45 10.76
N TYR A 143 -2.84 -8.26 10.16
CA TYR A 143 -1.57 -7.84 9.55
C TYR A 143 -0.46 -7.69 10.58
N LEU A 144 -0.77 -7.16 11.77
CA LEU A 144 0.21 -7.02 12.84
C LEU A 144 0.74 -8.38 13.30
N GLU A 145 -0.12 -9.39 13.42
CA GLU A 145 0.29 -10.76 13.77
C GLU A 145 1.20 -11.37 12.70
N GLN A 146 0.82 -11.24 11.42
CA GLN A 146 1.61 -11.71 10.28
C GLN A 146 2.99 -11.04 10.22
N MET A 147 3.05 -9.71 10.25
CA MET A 147 4.29 -8.94 10.09
C MET A 147 5.23 -9.12 11.27
N ARG A 148 4.73 -9.33 12.50
CA ARG A 148 5.57 -9.73 13.63
C ARG A 148 6.28 -11.05 13.37
N GLY A 149 5.55 -12.06 12.87
CA GLY A 149 6.14 -13.34 12.52
C GLY A 149 7.22 -13.21 11.44
N LEU A 150 6.98 -12.40 10.40
CA LEU A 150 7.97 -12.12 9.36
C LEU A 150 9.24 -11.44 9.92
N LEU A 151 9.08 -10.41 10.76
CA LEU A 151 10.19 -9.67 11.36
C LEU A 151 11.04 -10.55 12.29
N ASP A 152 10.39 -11.35 13.14
CA ASP A 152 11.05 -12.26 14.08
C ASP A 152 11.69 -13.45 13.32
N GLY A 153 11.09 -13.85 12.19
CA GLY A 153 11.63 -14.84 11.27
C GLY A 153 12.81 -14.35 10.41
N GLY A 154 13.05 -13.03 10.37
CA GLY A 154 14.30 -12.50 9.85
C GLY A 154 14.24 -11.77 8.51
N VAL A 155 13.07 -11.44 7.96
CA VAL A 155 12.96 -10.81 6.62
C VAL A 155 13.78 -9.51 6.51
N ASP A 156 14.28 -9.24 5.31
CA ASP A 156 15.10 -8.05 5.01
C ASP A 156 14.25 -6.85 4.56
N LEU A 157 13.02 -7.08 4.11
CA LEU A 157 11.99 -6.06 3.86
C LEU A 157 10.58 -6.65 4.06
N ILE A 158 9.58 -5.80 4.24
CA ILE A 158 8.16 -6.18 4.16
C ILE A 158 7.58 -5.66 2.86
N MET A 159 6.84 -6.49 2.14
CA MET A 159 6.16 -6.14 0.92
C MET A 159 4.66 -6.37 1.07
N ILE A 160 3.91 -5.27 1.22
CA ILE A 160 2.44 -5.28 1.15
C ILE A 160 2.07 -5.20 -0.33
N GLU A 161 1.58 -6.30 -0.89
CA GLU A 161 1.46 -6.46 -2.34
C GLU A 161 0.06 -6.82 -2.79
N THR A 162 -0.18 -6.65 -4.10
CA THR A 162 -1.46 -6.93 -4.74
C THR A 162 -2.61 -6.20 -4.04
N CYS A 163 -2.36 -4.98 -3.56
CA CYS A 163 -3.37 -4.23 -2.84
C CYS A 163 -4.50 -3.85 -3.80
N GLN A 164 -5.73 -4.24 -3.43
CA GLN A 164 -6.95 -4.02 -4.21
C GLN A 164 -7.91 -2.99 -3.58
N ASP A 165 -7.69 -2.67 -2.30
CA ASP A 165 -8.49 -1.73 -1.52
C ASP A 165 -7.55 -0.80 -0.74
N ILE A 166 -7.62 0.51 -1.02
CA ILE A 166 -6.70 1.48 -0.42
C ILE A 166 -6.87 1.60 1.10
N LEU A 167 -8.08 1.36 1.65
CA LEU A 167 -8.30 1.35 3.10
C LEU A 167 -7.59 0.15 3.75
N GLN A 168 -7.62 -1.02 3.10
CA GLN A 168 -6.88 -2.21 3.53
C GLN A 168 -5.38 -1.91 3.52
N THR A 169 -4.87 -1.26 2.47
CA THR A 169 -3.45 -0.91 2.37
C THR A 169 -3.01 -0.01 3.52
N LYS A 170 -3.81 1.00 3.87
CA LYS A 170 -3.53 1.89 5.01
C LYS A 170 -3.51 1.14 6.34
N ALA A 171 -4.44 0.20 6.54
CA ALA A 171 -4.44 -0.67 7.71
C ALA A 171 -3.16 -1.52 7.78
N ALA A 172 -2.71 -2.09 6.66
CA ALA A 172 -1.48 -2.87 6.58
C ALA A 172 -0.21 -2.02 6.82
N ILE A 173 -0.14 -0.78 6.31
CA ILE A 173 0.98 0.13 6.59
C ILE A 173 1.04 0.47 8.08
N GLN A 174 -0.11 0.75 8.70
CA GLN A 174 -0.17 0.98 10.14
C GLN A 174 0.23 -0.26 10.94
N ALA A 175 -0.17 -1.46 10.50
CA ALA A 175 0.28 -2.71 11.10
C ALA A 175 1.81 -2.86 11.01
N ALA A 176 2.42 -2.51 9.87
CA ALA A 176 3.87 -2.54 9.71
C ALA A 176 4.56 -1.60 10.70
N ARG A 177 4.06 -0.36 10.85
CA ARG A 177 4.58 0.58 11.84
C ARG A 177 4.53 0.02 13.27
N LEU A 178 3.39 -0.52 13.68
CA LEU A 178 3.22 -1.13 15.00
C LEU A 178 4.11 -2.37 15.17
N ALA A 179 4.31 -3.16 14.11
CA ALA A 179 5.20 -4.32 14.12
C ALA A 179 6.67 -3.89 14.30
N PHE A 180 7.10 -2.83 13.60
CA PHE A 180 8.45 -2.27 13.77
C PHE A 180 8.71 -1.78 15.19
N GLU A 181 7.73 -1.10 15.81
CA GLU A 181 7.80 -0.65 17.20
C GLU A 181 7.89 -1.85 18.16
N ARG A 182 7.00 -2.85 18.02
CA ARG A 182 6.96 -4.03 18.90
C ARG A 182 8.18 -4.93 18.79
N CYS A 183 8.70 -5.12 17.59
CA CYS A 183 9.89 -5.93 17.36
C CYS A 183 11.19 -5.12 17.51
N SER A 184 11.10 -3.80 17.75
CA SER A 184 12.26 -2.88 17.77
C SER A 184 13.17 -3.05 16.55
N ARG A 185 12.57 -3.29 15.37
CA ARG A 185 13.25 -3.59 14.12
C ARG A 185 12.47 -2.97 12.97
N ARG A 186 13.05 -1.96 12.33
CA ARG A 186 12.57 -1.42 11.06
C ARG A 186 13.32 -2.07 9.90
N VAL A 187 12.58 -2.52 8.90
CA VAL A 187 13.10 -2.90 7.59
C VAL A 187 12.42 -2.03 6.54
N PRO A 188 12.92 -1.94 5.30
CA PRO A 188 12.23 -1.24 4.23
C PRO A 188 10.81 -1.75 4.07
N LEU A 189 9.88 -0.82 3.85
CA LEU A 189 8.47 -1.13 3.60
C LEU A 189 8.13 -0.82 2.14
N ALA A 190 7.76 -1.86 1.40
CA ALA A 190 7.26 -1.76 0.04
C ALA A 190 5.73 -1.90 0.02
N VAL A 191 5.08 -1.05 -0.76
CA VAL A 191 3.63 -1.10 -1.03
C VAL A 191 3.43 -1.20 -2.53
N LEU A 192 2.86 -2.31 -2.99
CA LEU A 192 2.53 -2.54 -4.39
C LEU A 192 1.01 -2.68 -4.51
N ILE A 193 0.43 -1.75 -5.26
CA ILE A 193 -1.00 -1.77 -5.58
C ILE A 193 -1.21 -2.51 -6.90
N THR A 194 -2.42 -3.02 -7.10
CA THR A 194 -2.79 -3.62 -8.36
C THR A 194 -3.80 -2.72 -9.08
N ILE A 195 -3.55 -2.48 -10.36
CA ILE A 195 -4.45 -1.72 -11.25
C ILE A 195 -5.00 -2.71 -12.27
N GLU A 196 -6.32 -2.84 -12.26
CA GLU A 196 -7.07 -3.71 -13.17
C GLU A 196 -7.11 -3.12 -14.59
N THR A 197 -7.61 -3.90 -15.54
CA THR A 197 -7.83 -3.44 -16.92
C THR A 197 -8.82 -2.28 -17.03
N SER A 198 -9.58 -2.01 -15.97
CA SER A 198 -10.43 -0.81 -15.81
C SER A 198 -9.67 0.47 -15.47
N ASN A 199 -8.33 0.44 -15.39
CA ASN A 199 -7.45 1.55 -14.98
C ASN A 199 -7.65 2.04 -13.53
N THR A 200 -8.24 1.21 -12.68
CA THR A 200 -8.40 1.47 -11.25
C THR A 200 -8.03 0.24 -10.43
N MET A 201 -7.83 0.40 -9.12
CA MET A 201 -7.85 -0.73 -8.18
C MET A 201 -9.25 -1.38 -8.18
N LEU A 202 -9.40 -2.58 -7.62
CA LEU A 202 -10.66 -3.35 -7.63
C LEU A 202 -11.88 -2.54 -7.16
N ILE A 203 -11.71 -1.70 -6.14
CA ILE A 203 -12.80 -0.90 -5.56
C ILE A 203 -13.03 0.45 -6.27
N GLY A 204 -12.32 0.73 -7.37
CA GLY A 204 -12.45 1.97 -8.16
C GLY A 204 -11.48 3.09 -7.78
N THR A 205 -10.47 2.82 -6.95
CA THR A 205 -9.42 3.81 -6.62
C THR A 205 -8.53 4.07 -7.83
N GLU A 206 -8.46 5.31 -8.29
CA GLU A 206 -7.54 5.73 -9.34
C GLU A 206 -6.09 5.86 -8.82
N LEU A 207 -5.11 5.70 -9.70
CA LEU A 207 -3.69 5.78 -9.35
C LEU A 207 -3.28 7.09 -8.63
N PRO A 208 -3.75 8.29 -9.04
CA PRO A 208 -3.48 9.52 -8.30
C PRO A 208 -4.05 9.51 -6.88
N ALA A 209 -5.22 8.90 -6.68
CA ALA A 209 -5.87 8.78 -5.37
C ALA A 209 -5.09 7.87 -4.43
N ALA A 210 -4.64 6.73 -4.94
CA ALA A 210 -3.77 5.81 -4.23
C ALA A 210 -2.43 6.49 -3.89
N LEU A 211 -1.78 7.16 -4.85
CA LEU A 211 -0.53 7.88 -4.61
C LEU A 211 -0.70 8.95 -3.51
N ALA A 212 -1.77 9.76 -3.55
CA ALA A 212 -2.05 10.77 -2.53
C ALA A 212 -2.22 10.15 -1.13
N ALA A 213 -2.88 8.99 -1.04
CA ALA A 213 -3.05 8.25 0.21
C ALA A 213 -1.73 7.66 0.73
N ILE A 214 -0.93 7.01 -0.12
CA ILE A 214 0.34 6.40 0.26
C ILE A 214 1.39 7.45 0.64
N GLU A 215 1.39 8.59 -0.04
CA GLU A 215 2.32 9.69 0.25
C GLU A 215 2.11 10.33 1.63
N ALA A 216 1.00 10.02 2.31
CA ALA A 216 0.77 10.43 3.70
C ALA A 216 1.60 9.62 4.71
N PHE A 217 2.15 8.47 4.31
CA PHE A 217 2.89 7.57 5.19
C PHE A 217 4.39 7.68 4.93
N PRO A 218 5.17 8.38 5.78
CA PRO A 218 6.62 8.45 5.63
C PRO A 218 7.32 7.09 5.81
N GLU A 219 6.64 6.11 6.42
CA GLU A 219 7.18 4.77 6.65
C GLU A 219 7.34 3.94 5.38
N VAL A 220 6.68 4.29 4.27
CA VAL A 220 6.74 3.57 2.99
C VAL A 220 7.98 4.00 2.20
N ASP A 221 8.93 3.11 1.96
CA ASP A 221 10.17 3.43 1.24
C ASP A 221 10.04 3.19 -0.27
N ILE A 222 9.22 2.20 -0.65
CA ILE A 222 9.04 1.73 -2.03
C ILE A 222 7.54 1.72 -2.36
N PHE A 223 7.16 2.27 -3.51
CA PHE A 223 5.80 2.26 -4.03
C PHE A 223 5.78 1.74 -5.46
N GLY A 224 4.81 0.91 -5.82
CA GLY A 224 4.87 0.23 -7.11
C GLY A 224 3.60 -0.47 -7.54
N LEU A 225 3.74 -1.25 -8.61
CA LEU A 225 2.65 -2.00 -9.24
C LEU A 225 3.04 -3.48 -9.33
N ASN A 226 2.09 -4.35 -9.02
CA ASN A 226 2.20 -5.77 -9.33
C ASN A 226 0.86 -6.40 -9.70
N CYS A 227 0.93 -7.57 -10.33
CA CYS A 227 -0.23 -8.40 -10.69
C CYS A 227 -1.24 -7.71 -11.63
N ALA A 228 -2.42 -8.33 -11.79
CA ALA A 228 -3.56 -8.01 -12.67
C ALA A 228 -3.25 -7.92 -14.18
N THR A 229 -2.24 -7.16 -14.56
CA THR A 229 -1.93 -6.80 -15.94
C THR A 229 -0.48 -7.14 -16.32
N GLY A 230 -0.21 -7.12 -17.63
CA GLY A 230 1.14 -7.24 -18.14
C GLY A 230 1.88 -5.90 -18.10
N PRO A 231 3.19 -5.89 -18.44
CA PRO A 231 3.97 -4.66 -18.45
C PRO A 231 3.44 -3.63 -19.46
N GLN A 232 2.85 -4.06 -20.57
CA GLN A 232 2.34 -3.13 -21.58
C GLN A 232 1.24 -2.24 -21.02
N GLU A 233 0.26 -2.82 -20.33
CA GLU A 233 -0.84 -2.09 -19.70
C GLU A 233 -0.36 -1.22 -18.54
N MET A 234 0.70 -1.64 -17.82
CA MET A 234 1.30 -0.87 -16.73
C MET A 234 2.07 0.38 -17.21
N SER A 235 2.48 0.47 -18.47
CA SER A 235 3.42 1.50 -18.94
C SER A 235 2.98 2.94 -18.63
N ALA A 236 1.72 3.29 -18.86
CA ALA A 236 1.20 4.62 -18.56
C ALA A 236 1.21 4.92 -17.05
N HIS A 237 0.88 3.91 -16.24
CA HIS A 237 0.86 3.99 -14.78
C HIS A 237 2.27 4.14 -14.20
N VAL A 238 3.25 3.39 -14.72
CA VAL A 238 4.66 3.50 -14.33
C VAL A 238 5.20 4.88 -14.64
N ARG A 239 4.94 5.42 -15.83
CA ARG A 239 5.35 6.78 -16.21
C ARG A 239 4.72 7.84 -15.32
N PHE A 240 3.45 7.69 -14.96
CA PHE A 240 2.79 8.57 -14.01
C PHE A 240 3.52 8.53 -12.65
N LEU A 241 3.80 7.34 -12.10
CA LEU A 241 4.52 7.22 -10.84
C LEU A 241 5.93 7.81 -10.90
N ALA A 242 6.65 7.62 -12.01
CA ALA A 242 7.99 8.19 -12.21
C ALA A 242 7.99 9.72 -12.15
N GLY A 243 6.94 10.36 -12.66
CA GLY A 243 6.78 11.81 -12.64
C GLY A 243 6.31 12.42 -11.31
N HIS A 244 5.64 11.63 -10.45
CA HIS A 244 4.87 12.19 -9.32
C HIS A 244 5.20 11.58 -7.95
N SER A 245 5.71 10.34 -7.89
CA SER A 245 6.04 9.66 -6.63
C SER A 245 7.36 10.14 -6.05
N SER A 246 7.40 10.33 -4.74
CA SER A 246 8.66 10.59 -4.01
C SER A 246 9.40 9.31 -3.60
N ARG A 247 8.78 8.14 -3.81
CA ARG A 247 9.28 6.84 -3.33
C ARG A 247 10.12 6.13 -4.40
N HIS A 248 10.90 5.13 -4.00
CA HIS A 248 11.51 4.23 -4.96
C HIS A 248 10.44 3.41 -5.67
N LEU A 249 10.60 3.19 -6.98
CA LEU A 249 9.60 2.48 -7.78
C LEU A 249 9.93 0.99 -7.92
N ALA A 250 8.90 0.16 -7.74
CA ALA A 250 8.90 -1.27 -7.98
C ALA A 250 7.87 -1.67 -9.04
N VAL A 251 8.22 -2.57 -9.96
CA VAL A 251 7.29 -3.08 -11.00
C VAL A 251 7.46 -4.59 -11.18
N LEU A 252 6.43 -5.35 -10.80
CA LEU A 252 6.39 -6.82 -10.86
C LEU A 252 5.14 -7.28 -11.63
N PRO A 253 5.14 -7.18 -12.98
CA PRO A 253 3.95 -7.47 -13.78
C PRO A 253 3.69 -8.98 -13.92
N ASN A 254 2.49 -9.34 -14.33
CA ASN A 254 2.22 -10.70 -14.80
C ASN A 254 2.98 -10.97 -16.12
N ALA A 255 3.15 -12.25 -16.47
CA ALA A 255 3.60 -12.66 -17.81
C ALA A 255 2.49 -12.47 -18.86
N GLY A 256 1.92 -11.27 -18.94
CA GLY A 256 0.77 -10.91 -19.76
C GLY A 256 -0.56 -11.15 -19.06
N ILE A 257 -1.65 -10.81 -19.73
CA ILE A 257 -3.01 -11.06 -19.24
C ILE A 257 -3.28 -12.58 -19.33
N PRO A 258 -3.77 -13.23 -18.27
CA PRO A 258 -4.06 -14.65 -18.30
C PRO A 258 -5.14 -14.96 -19.34
N SER A 259 -4.89 -16.00 -20.14
CA SER A 259 -5.82 -16.51 -21.15
C SER A 259 -6.10 -17.98 -20.89
N LEU A 260 -7.31 -18.45 -21.20
CA LEU A 260 -7.62 -19.88 -21.11
C LEU A 260 -7.24 -20.57 -22.43
N LEU A 261 -6.28 -21.49 -22.36
CA LEU A 261 -5.95 -22.38 -23.45
C LEU A 261 -6.29 -23.81 -23.02
N ASN A 262 -7.26 -24.44 -23.70
CA ASN A 262 -7.74 -25.78 -23.38
C ASN A 262 -8.20 -25.94 -21.91
N GLY A 263 -8.83 -24.91 -21.35
CA GLY A 263 -9.30 -24.91 -19.96
C GLY A 263 -8.21 -24.72 -18.91
N GLN A 264 -6.96 -24.50 -19.31
CA GLN A 264 -5.84 -24.20 -18.41
C GLN A 264 -5.43 -22.72 -18.56
N PRO A 265 -5.18 -22.01 -17.45
CA PRO A 265 -4.68 -20.65 -17.50
C PRO A 265 -3.26 -20.64 -18.10
N ARG A 266 -3.06 -19.83 -19.14
CA ARG A 266 -1.78 -19.60 -19.80
C ARG A 266 -1.47 -18.12 -19.85
N PHE A 267 -0.24 -17.80 -19.49
CA PHE A 267 0.35 -16.48 -19.59
C PHE A 267 1.15 -16.38 -20.91
N PRO A 268 0.80 -15.45 -21.81
CA PRO A 268 1.35 -15.46 -23.17
C PRO A 268 2.70 -14.76 -23.32
N LEU A 269 3.07 -13.86 -22.39
CA LEU A 269 4.28 -13.05 -22.50
C LEU A 269 5.51 -13.96 -22.41
N THR A 270 6.46 -13.76 -23.30
CA THR A 270 7.71 -14.53 -23.34
C THR A 270 8.79 -13.94 -22.42
N PRO A 271 9.84 -14.71 -22.05
CA PRO A 271 10.99 -14.20 -21.32
C PRO A 271 11.63 -12.96 -21.95
N ALA A 272 11.79 -12.94 -23.27
CA ALA A 272 12.41 -11.82 -23.99
C ALA A 272 11.54 -10.56 -23.96
N GLU A 273 10.22 -10.71 -24.04
CA GLU A 273 9.29 -9.58 -23.97
C GLU A 273 9.24 -8.96 -22.57
N LEU A 274 9.19 -9.79 -21.52
CA LEU A 274 9.26 -9.31 -20.14
C LEU A 274 10.56 -8.54 -19.90
N ALA A 275 11.69 -9.12 -20.30
CA ALA A 275 13.01 -8.51 -20.16
C ALA A 275 13.12 -7.16 -20.88
N ARG A 276 12.56 -7.06 -22.09
CA ARG A 276 12.52 -5.80 -22.86
C ARG A 276 11.76 -4.71 -22.09
N TRP A 277 10.55 -5.02 -21.61
CA TRP A 277 9.72 -4.05 -20.91
C TRP A 277 10.33 -3.59 -19.58
N LEU A 278 10.82 -4.53 -18.76
CA LEU A 278 11.40 -4.16 -17.45
C LEU A 278 12.68 -3.35 -17.63
N ARG A 279 13.48 -3.63 -18.66
CA ARG A 279 14.62 -2.80 -19.04
C ARG A 279 14.18 -1.39 -19.45
N GLU A 280 13.11 -1.27 -20.23
CA GLU A 280 12.55 0.02 -20.62
C GLU A 280 12.10 0.84 -19.41
N PHE A 281 11.42 0.24 -18.43
CA PHE A 281 11.03 0.93 -17.18
C PHE A 281 12.23 1.37 -16.34
N VAL A 282 13.30 0.58 -16.32
CA VAL A 282 14.56 0.95 -15.65
C VAL A 282 15.22 2.14 -16.35
N GLU A 283 15.33 2.08 -17.69
CA GLU A 283 16.05 3.08 -18.48
C GLU A 283 15.25 4.37 -18.67
N ALA A 284 13.96 4.30 -19.00
CA ALA A 284 13.14 5.46 -19.31
C ALA A 284 12.47 6.07 -18.07
N ASP A 285 11.95 5.23 -17.16
CA ASP A 285 11.13 5.66 -16.03
C ASP A 285 11.90 5.63 -14.69
N GLY A 286 13.15 5.15 -14.68
CA GLY A 286 14.01 5.15 -13.51
C GLY A 286 13.60 4.17 -12.41
N VAL A 287 12.85 3.11 -12.76
CA VAL A 287 12.45 2.04 -11.84
C VAL A 287 13.68 1.35 -11.24
N LYS A 288 13.66 1.11 -9.92
CA LYS A 288 14.83 0.58 -9.18
C LYS A 288 14.66 -0.86 -8.71
N LEU A 289 13.42 -1.34 -8.64
CA LEU A 289 13.12 -2.72 -8.31
C LEU A 289 12.21 -3.31 -9.39
N VAL A 290 12.60 -4.45 -9.95
CA VAL A 290 11.81 -5.13 -10.99
C VAL A 290 11.73 -6.61 -10.68
N GLY A 291 10.69 -7.29 -11.15
CA GLY A 291 10.55 -8.74 -10.96
C GLY A 291 9.38 -9.28 -11.75
N GLY A 292 8.79 -10.37 -11.28
CA GLY A 292 7.65 -11.00 -11.93
C GLY A 292 6.55 -11.39 -10.95
N CYS A 293 5.30 -11.34 -11.41
CA CYS A 293 4.15 -11.87 -10.68
C CYS A 293 3.61 -13.13 -11.42
N CYS A 294 2.30 -13.28 -11.58
CA CYS A 294 1.68 -14.51 -12.06
C CYS A 294 2.19 -14.89 -13.46
N GLY A 295 2.54 -16.18 -13.63
CA GLY A 295 3.03 -16.74 -14.88
C GLY A 295 4.52 -16.53 -15.16
N THR A 296 5.22 -15.77 -14.33
CA THR A 296 6.68 -15.61 -14.47
C THR A 296 7.43 -16.83 -13.92
N THR A 297 8.47 -17.22 -14.63
CA THR A 297 9.26 -18.43 -14.37
C THR A 297 10.74 -18.10 -14.25
N PRO A 298 11.61 -19.02 -13.78
CA PRO A 298 13.05 -18.79 -13.77
C PRO A 298 13.60 -18.34 -15.13
N GLU A 299 13.11 -18.89 -16.24
CA GLU A 299 13.54 -18.49 -17.58
C GLU A 299 13.23 -17.02 -17.89
N HIS A 300 12.08 -16.51 -17.41
CA HIS A 300 11.74 -15.10 -17.53
C HIS A 300 12.74 -14.23 -16.76
N LEU A 301 13.02 -14.58 -15.51
CA LEU A 301 13.91 -13.78 -14.67
C LEU A 301 15.37 -13.90 -15.11
N ALA A 302 15.79 -15.03 -15.69
CA ALA A 302 17.10 -15.16 -16.33
C ALA A 302 17.27 -14.16 -17.49
N ALA A 303 16.23 -14.02 -18.34
CA ALA A 303 16.24 -13.03 -19.42
C ALA A 303 16.29 -11.59 -18.89
N VAL A 304 15.56 -11.29 -17.80
CA VAL A 304 15.59 -9.98 -17.12
C VAL A 304 16.96 -9.67 -16.54
N VAL A 305 17.56 -10.61 -15.82
CA VAL A 305 18.92 -10.48 -15.27
C VAL A 305 19.93 -10.24 -16.39
N GLN A 306 19.85 -11.01 -17.48
CA GLN A 306 20.73 -10.83 -18.64
C GLN A 306 20.51 -9.46 -19.31
N ALA A 307 19.27 -8.98 -19.44
CA ALA A 307 18.98 -7.69 -20.04
C ALA A 307 19.50 -6.50 -19.21
N ILE A 308 19.46 -6.61 -17.87
CA ILE A 308 19.85 -5.53 -16.96
C ILE A 308 21.35 -5.58 -16.62
N ARG A 309 21.96 -6.76 -16.56
CA ARG A 309 23.35 -6.95 -16.06
C ARG A 309 24.30 -7.57 -17.08
N GLY A 310 23.79 -8.14 -18.17
CA GLY A 310 24.58 -8.91 -19.13
C GLY A 310 25.54 -8.06 -19.97
N PRO A 311 26.49 -8.70 -20.68
CA PRO A 311 27.39 -8.03 -21.62
C PRO A 311 26.60 -7.26 -22.68
N GLY A 312 26.72 -5.92 -22.67
CA GLY A 312 25.95 -5.03 -23.55
C GLY A 312 24.91 -4.16 -22.84
N ALA A 313 24.53 -4.47 -21.60
CA ALA A 313 23.74 -3.57 -20.75
C ALA A 313 24.45 -2.21 -20.54
N ALA A 314 25.79 -2.24 -20.54
CA ALA A 314 26.69 -1.09 -20.42
C ALA A 314 26.81 -0.18 -21.66
N LYS A 315 26.09 -0.42 -22.78
CA LYS A 315 26.12 0.54 -23.90
C LYS A 315 25.25 1.77 -23.68
N HIS A 316 24.36 1.75 -22.69
CA HIS A 316 23.54 2.89 -22.28
C HIS A 316 23.67 3.25 -20.79
N HIS A 317 24.32 2.39 -19.99
CA HIS A 317 24.80 2.74 -18.66
C HIS A 317 26.27 3.14 -18.74
N GLY A 318 26.63 4.34 -18.27
CA GLY A 318 28.01 4.77 -18.06
C GLY A 318 28.72 3.99 -16.95
N SER A 319 28.69 2.66 -17.00
CA SER A 319 29.24 1.77 -15.99
C SER A 319 30.73 1.52 -16.25
N SER A 320 31.56 2.50 -15.87
CA SER A 320 32.84 2.19 -15.22
C SER A 320 32.59 2.00 -13.72
N PRO A 321 33.35 1.16 -13.01
CA PRO A 321 33.19 0.99 -11.57
C PRO A 321 33.49 2.33 -10.87
N GLY A 322 32.43 3.02 -10.42
CA GLY A 322 32.51 4.34 -9.79
C GLY A 322 31.54 5.39 -10.31
N HIS A 323 30.70 5.12 -11.32
CA HIS A 323 29.74 6.09 -11.84
C HIS A 323 28.29 5.82 -11.42
N GLU A 324 27.68 6.82 -10.79
CA GLU A 324 26.27 6.90 -10.40
C GLU A 324 25.34 6.54 -11.58
N THR A 325 24.34 5.70 -11.31
CA THR A 325 23.30 5.39 -12.30
C THR A 325 22.44 6.64 -12.53
N ALA A 326 22.87 7.46 -13.49
CA ALA A 326 22.16 8.67 -13.88
C ALA A 326 20.73 8.31 -14.30
N ARG A 327 19.75 8.83 -13.56
CA ARG A 327 18.34 8.87 -13.97
C ARG A 327 18.23 9.51 -15.35
N PRO A 328 17.65 8.86 -16.37
CA PRO A 328 17.33 9.53 -17.62
C PRO A 328 16.02 10.30 -17.49
N SER A 329 16.00 11.35 -16.66
CA SER A 329 15.28 12.61 -16.92
C SER A 329 15.57 13.58 -15.77
N ASN A 330 15.89 14.80 -16.15
CA ASN A 330 16.36 15.89 -15.29
C ASN A 330 15.21 16.53 -14.47
N THR A 331 14.13 15.80 -14.21
CA THR A 331 12.95 16.31 -13.51
C THR A 331 12.81 15.57 -12.19
N LYS A 332 13.10 16.27 -11.09
CA LYS A 332 12.62 15.82 -9.77
C LYS A 332 11.10 15.60 -9.86
N PRO A 333 10.56 14.53 -9.24
CA PRO A 333 9.13 14.29 -9.23
C PRO A 333 8.39 15.56 -8.80
N GLN A 334 7.38 15.96 -9.56
CA GLN A 334 6.54 17.10 -9.23
C GLN A 334 5.49 16.65 -8.22
N ARG A 335 5.88 16.61 -6.95
CA ARG A 335 4.95 16.27 -5.87
C ARG A 335 3.92 17.38 -5.73
N GLU A 336 2.68 17.06 -6.07
CA GLU A 336 1.54 17.93 -5.83
C GLU A 336 0.88 17.57 -4.50
N PRO A 337 0.80 18.49 -3.51
CA PRO A 337 0.05 18.25 -2.29
C PRO A 337 -1.43 18.01 -2.62
N ALA A 338 -1.93 16.82 -2.30
CA ALA A 338 -3.31 16.41 -2.56
C ALA A 338 -3.93 15.71 -1.35
N VAL A 339 -5.25 15.64 -1.38
CA VAL A 339 -6.13 14.79 -0.54
C VAL A 339 -6.85 13.80 -1.46
N SER A 340 -7.42 12.74 -0.91
CA SER A 340 -8.12 11.73 -1.72
C SER A 340 -9.34 11.17 -1.01
N SER A 341 -10.32 10.74 -1.81
CA SER A 341 -11.40 9.86 -1.38
C SER A 341 -10.97 8.41 -1.60
N LEU A 342 -11.94 7.50 -1.51
CA LEU A 342 -11.75 6.11 -1.95
C LEU A 342 -11.48 6.01 -3.46
N TYR A 343 -11.90 6.99 -4.25
CA TYR A 343 -11.96 6.91 -5.71
C TYR A 343 -10.96 7.84 -6.39
N SER A 344 -10.92 9.11 -6.00
CA SER A 344 -10.20 10.16 -6.73
C SER A 344 -9.30 11.00 -5.82
N ALA A 345 -8.33 11.69 -6.43
CA ALA A 345 -7.50 12.68 -5.78
C ALA A 345 -8.02 14.10 -6.04
N THR A 346 -7.69 15.02 -5.15
CA THR A 346 -7.92 16.45 -5.31
C THR A 346 -6.68 17.19 -4.83
N ALA A 347 -6.04 17.90 -5.76
CA ALA A 347 -4.93 18.79 -5.45
C ALA A 347 -5.38 19.90 -4.49
N LEU A 348 -4.58 20.23 -3.49
CA LEU A 348 -4.90 21.33 -2.57
C LEU A 348 -4.80 22.68 -3.26
N ARG A 349 -3.92 22.80 -4.26
CA ARG A 349 -3.82 23.98 -5.11
C ARG A 349 -4.62 23.75 -6.38
N GLN A 350 -5.53 24.68 -6.68
CA GLN A 350 -6.34 24.67 -7.89
C GLN A 350 -5.75 25.70 -8.87
N GLU A 351 -5.61 25.36 -10.14
CA GLU A 351 -4.98 26.26 -11.13
C GLU A 351 -5.90 27.42 -11.52
N THR A 352 -7.17 27.14 -11.77
CA THR A 352 -8.16 28.10 -12.30
C THR A 352 -9.19 28.55 -11.26
N SER A 353 -9.05 28.10 -10.00
CA SER A 353 -9.98 28.35 -8.91
C SER A 353 -9.28 28.29 -7.54
N CYS A 354 -10.05 28.21 -6.47
CA CYS A 354 -9.60 27.82 -5.14
C CYS A 354 -10.16 26.44 -4.76
N LEU A 355 -9.60 25.83 -3.71
CA LEU A 355 -10.16 24.59 -3.18
C LEU A 355 -11.50 24.89 -2.49
N LEU A 356 -12.60 24.45 -3.10
CA LEU A 356 -13.95 24.63 -2.57
C LEU A 356 -14.31 23.48 -1.63
N ILE A 357 -14.63 23.82 -0.38
CA ILE A 357 -15.08 22.87 0.64
C ILE A 357 -16.59 23.10 0.87
N GLY A 358 -17.39 22.06 0.64
CA GLY A 358 -18.83 22.10 0.87
C GLY A 358 -19.17 22.03 2.36
N GLU A 359 -19.66 23.14 2.92
CA GLU A 359 -19.92 23.30 4.37
C GLU A 359 -21.28 22.76 4.85
N ARG A 360 -22.20 22.39 3.94
CA ARG A 360 -23.61 22.16 4.31
C ARG A 360 -23.84 20.81 5.00
N CYS A 361 -22.86 19.90 4.99
CA CYS A 361 -22.93 18.61 5.65
C CYS A 361 -22.50 18.71 7.14
N ASN A 362 -23.05 19.70 7.84
CA ASN A 362 -22.60 20.11 9.16
C ASN A 362 -23.82 20.37 10.09
N THR A 363 -23.88 19.69 11.24
CA THR A 363 -24.96 19.83 12.22
C THR A 363 -25.03 21.22 12.86
N ASN A 364 -23.91 21.93 12.94
CA ASN A 364 -23.83 23.28 13.50
C ASN A 364 -24.18 24.35 12.45
N GLY A 365 -23.77 24.15 11.20
CA GLY A 365 -23.98 25.11 10.10
C GLY A 365 -25.28 24.96 9.31
N SER A 366 -25.89 23.75 9.28
CA SER A 366 -27.00 23.43 8.37
C SER A 366 -28.21 22.88 9.10
N ARG A 367 -29.29 23.68 9.18
CA ARG A 367 -30.58 23.25 9.76
C ARG A 367 -31.15 22.01 9.06
N LYS A 368 -30.99 21.93 7.74
CA LYS A 368 -31.48 20.79 6.95
C LYS A 368 -30.67 19.53 7.26
N PHE A 369 -29.34 19.61 7.34
CA PHE A 369 -28.50 18.46 7.70
C PHE A 369 -28.80 17.97 9.12
N LYS A 370 -28.86 18.90 10.09
CA LYS A 370 -29.22 18.59 11.48
C LYS A 370 -30.56 17.86 11.59
N ARG A 371 -31.57 18.31 10.84
CA ARG A 371 -32.88 17.65 10.80
C ARG A 371 -32.80 16.24 10.21
N LEU A 372 -32.15 16.09 9.06
CA LEU A 372 -31.98 14.80 8.39
C LEU A 372 -31.23 13.78 9.27
N LEU A 373 -30.19 14.21 9.98
CA LEU A 373 -29.45 13.37 10.92
C LEU A 373 -30.33 12.95 12.10
N ALA A 374 -31.11 13.89 12.66
CA ALA A 374 -32.04 13.59 13.77
C ALA A 374 -33.16 12.62 13.35
N GLU A 375 -33.61 12.69 12.11
CA GLU A 375 -34.59 11.78 11.48
C GLU A 375 -33.96 10.47 10.99
N GLU A 376 -32.64 10.30 11.16
CA GLU A 376 -31.85 9.16 10.64
C GLU A 376 -32.01 8.93 9.12
N ASN A 377 -32.32 10.00 8.38
CA ASN A 377 -32.55 9.96 6.93
C ASN A 377 -31.22 10.02 6.16
N LEU A 378 -30.51 8.89 6.11
CA LEU A 378 -29.21 8.77 5.45
C LEU A 378 -29.27 9.11 3.95
N ASP A 379 -30.34 8.73 3.25
CA ASP A 379 -30.47 9.00 1.81
C ASP A 379 -30.56 10.52 1.54
N GLY A 380 -31.29 11.25 2.39
CA GLY A 380 -31.33 12.71 2.33
C GLY A 380 -29.99 13.36 2.65
N LEU A 381 -29.18 12.78 3.55
CA LEU A 381 -27.82 13.25 3.83
C LEU A 381 -26.91 13.05 2.61
N VAL A 382 -26.97 11.88 1.96
CA VAL A 382 -26.21 11.59 0.74
C VAL A 382 -26.65 12.51 -0.40
N GLU A 383 -27.95 12.71 -0.60
CA GLU A 383 -28.46 13.61 -1.64
C GLU A 383 -27.93 15.05 -1.44
N MET A 384 -27.87 15.51 -0.19
CA MET A 384 -27.27 16.81 0.15
C MET A 384 -25.78 16.86 -0.17
N ALA A 385 -25.03 15.81 0.17
CA ALA A 385 -23.60 15.70 -0.15
C ALA A 385 -23.36 15.77 -1.67
N LEU A 386 -24.09 14.94 -2.44
CA LEU A 386 -24.00 14.92 -3.90
C LEU A 386 -24.43 16.24 -4.54
N ALA A 387 -25.41 16.95 -3.96
CA ALA A 387 -25.81 18.27 -4.43
C ALA A 387 -24.65 19.27 -4.35
N GLN A 388 -23.91 19.29 -3.23
CA GLN A 388 -22.73 20.16 -3.09
C GLN A 388 -21.63 19.82 -4.09
N VAL A 389 -21.40 18.54 -4.37
CA VAL A 389 -20.45 18.11 -5.41
C VAL A 389 -20.89 18.60 -6.79
N ARG A 390 -22.17 18.48 -7.13
CA ARG A 390 -22.72 19.02 -8.40
C ARG A 390 -22.64 20.55 -8.48
N GLU A 391 -22.69 21.23 -7.34
CA GLU A 391 -22.50 22.68 -7.20
C GLU A 391 -21.00 23.09 -7.28
N GLY A 392 -20.08 22.13 -7.36
CA GLY A 392 -18.64 22.38 -7.58
C GLY A 392 -17.75 22.19 -6.35
N ALA A 393 -18.25 21.63 -5.24
CA ALA A 393 -17.41 21.33 -4.09
C ALA A 393 -16.36 20.27 -4.44
N HIS A 394 -15.09 20.57 -4.14
CA HIS A 394 -13.96 19.64 -4.34
C HIS A 394 -13.74 18.72 -3.12
N VAL A 395 -14.19 19.13 -1.94
CA VAL A 395 -14.11 18.40 -0.67
C VAL A 395 -15.42 18.64 0.08
N LEU A 396 -15.90 17.69 0.89
CA LEU A 396 -17.05 17.89 1.77
C LEU A 396 -16.63 17.92 3.23
N ASP A 397 -17.02 18.99 3.93
CA ASP A 397 -16.97 19.07 5.39
C ASP A 397 -18.08 18.21 5.99
N VAL A 398 -17.76 17.38 6.98
CA VAL A 398 -18.68 16.45 7.62
C VAL A 398 -18.60 16.63 9.14
N CYS A 399 -19.56 17.36 9.70
CA CYS A 399 -19.71 17.52 11.15
C CYS A 399 -21.01 16.90 11.63
N VAL A 400 -20.90 15.92 12.54
CA VAL A 400 -22.04 15.24 13.17
C VAL A 400 -22.21 15.60 14.64
N ASP A 401 -21.40 16.53 15.16
CA ASP A 401 -21.45 16.93 16.58
C ASP A 401 -22.84 17.50 16.89
N PHE A 402 -23.65 16.73 17.62
CA PHE A 402 -25.03 17.05 17.96
C PHE A 402 -25.25 16.79 19.46
N VAL A 403 -25.59 17.84 20.20
CA VAL A 403 -25.89 17.75 21.65
C VAL A 403 -27.01 16.74 21.94
N GLY A 404 -26.71 15.71 22.72
CA GLY A 404 -27.65 14.66 23.11
C GLY A 404 -27.67 13.44 22.18
N ARG A 405 -26.78 13.38 21.18
CA ARG A 405 -26.55 12.19 20.34
C ARG A 405 -25.14 11.64 20.54
N ASP A 406 -24.96 10.39 20.15
CA ASP A 406 -23.64 9.75 20.11
C ASP A 406 -22.93 10.08 18.78
N GLY A 407 -21.96 11.00 18.86
CA GLY A 407 -21.18 11.44 17.70
C GLY A 407 -20.36 10.32 17.04
N VAL A 408 -19.92 9.32 17.80
CA VAL A 408 -19.16 8.18 17.24
C VAL A 408 -20.07 7.37 16.34
N THR A 409 -21.25 6.98 16.84
CA THR A 409 -22.25 6.25 16.07
C THR A 409 -22.73 7.04 14.84
N ASP A 410 -23.00 8.33 15.00
CA ASP A 410 -23.44 9.17 13.88
C ASP A 410 -22.35 9.32 12.81
N MET A 411 -21.09 9.52 13.21
CA MET A 411 -19.97 9.61 12.27
C MET A 411 -19.79 8.32 11.50
N GLN A 412 -19.88 7.16 12.18
CA GLN A 412 -19.80 5.85 11.53
C GLN A 412 -20.89 5.71 10.47
N ARG A 413 -22.14 6.02 10.80
CA ARG A 413 -23.28 5.87 9.88
C ARG A 413 -23.17 6.80 8.66
N VAL A 414 -22.80 8.05 8.88
CA VAL A 414 -22.69 9.06 7.81
C VAL A 414 -21.50 8.75 6.90
N VAL A 415 -20.31 8.52 7.47
CA VAL A 415 -19.11 8.26 6.68
C VAL A 415 -19.17 6.93 5.97
N ASP A 416 -19.85 5.90 6.53
CA ASP A 416 -20.05 4.64 5.83
C ASP A 416 -20.72 4.82 4.46
N ARG A 417 -21.80 5.61 4.44
CA ARG A 417 -22.52 5.95 3.20
C ARG A 417 -21.69 6.88 2.31
N PHE A 418 -21.14 7.96 2.88
CA PHE A 418 -20.43 8.97 2.11
C PHE A 418 -19.19 8.41 1.42
N ALA A 419 -18.40 7.57 2.10
CA ALA A 419 -17.20 6.97 1.53
C ALA A 419 -17.47 6.08 0.31
N ARG A 420 -18.69 5.54 0.18
CA ARG A 420 -19.11 4.63 -0.90
C ARG A 420 -19.90 5.31 -2.01
N GLU A 421 -20.55 6.43 -1.72
CA GLU A 421 -21.45 7.10 -2.65
C GLU A 421 -20.95 8.47 -3.11
N VAL A 422 -19.99 9.06 -2.41
CA VAL A 422 -19.42 10.37 -2.74
C VAL A 422 -17.99 10.21 -3.24
N ALA A 423 -17.75 10.67 -4.46
CA ALA A 423 -16.45 10.55 -5.11
C ALA A 423 -15.39 11.53 -4.61
N VAL A 424 -15.77 12.63 -3.95
CA VAL A 424 -14.83 13.65 -3.48
C VAL A 424 -14.29 13.36 -2.06
N PRO A 425 -13.08 13.83 -1.70
CA PRO A 425 -12.52 13.65 -0.37
C PRO A 425 -13.40 14.23 0.74
N LEU A 426 -13.26 13.67 1.95
CA LEU A 426 -13.98 14.13 3.15
C LEU A 426 -13.04 14.92 4.07
N MET A 427 -13.57 16.02 4.59
CA MET A 427 -13.05 16.75 5.73
C MET A 427 -13.89 16.37 6.95
N LEU A 428 -13.32 15.58 7.86
CA LEU A 428 -13.99 15.13 9.07
C LEU A 428 -13.89 16.22 10.13
N ASP A 429 -15.05 16.80 10.49
CA ASP A 429 -15.15 17.94 11.40
C ASP A 429 -15.68 17.53 12.77
N SER A 430 -14.78 17.48 13.75
CA SER A 430 -15.12 17.28 15.16
C SER A 430 -13.96 17.70 16.04
N THR A 431 -14.28 18.06 17.29
CA THR A 431 -13.26 18.30 18.32
C THR A 431 -12.95 17.05 19.16
N GLN A 432 -13.68 15.95 18.96
CA GLN A 432 -13.55 14.72 19.74
C GLN A 432 -12.71 13.69 18.98
N PRO A 433 -11.55 13.24 19.51
CA PRO A 433 -10.68 12.27 18.85
C PRO A 433 -11.38 10.96 18.45
N GLU A 434 -12.30 10.48 19.29
CA GLU A 434 -13.05 9.23 19.08
C GLU A 434 -14.00 9.34 17.88
N VAL A 435 -14.60 10.52 17.67
CA VAL A 435 -15.47 10.81 16.54
C VAL A 435 -14.65 10.91 15.25
N ILE A 436 -13.50 11.58 15.29
CA ILE A 436 -12.58 11.66 14.15
C ILE A 436 -12.12 10.26 13.74
N GLU A 437 -11.67 9.45 14.71
CA GLU A 437 -11.20 8.08 14.46
C GLU A 437 -12.27 7.20 13.82
N ALA A 438 -13.52 7.31 14.28
CA ALA A 438 -14.65 6.59 13.72
C ALA A 438 -14.84 6.85 12.22
N GLY A 439 -14.68 8.09 11.76
CA GLY A 439 -14.73 8.41 10.34
C GLY A 439 -13.49 7.93 9.57
N LEU A 440 -12.29 8.11 10.14
CA LEU A 440 -11.03 7.72 9.51
C LEU A 440 -10.92 6.21 9.24
N LYS A 441 -11.52 5.38 10.10
CA LYS A 441 -11.62 3.92 9.91
C LYS A 441 -12.46 3.50 8.69
N LEU A 442 -13.25 4.40 8.10
CA LEU A 442 -14.24 4.07 7.06
C LEU A 442 -13.98 4.77 5.71
N ALA A 443 -13.31 5.92 5.70
CA ALA A 443 -13.24 6.80 4.52
C ALA A 443 -12.25 6.36 3.42
N GLY A 444 -11.23 5.57 3.75
CA GLY A 444 -10.29 4.97 2.79
C GLY A 444 -9.22 5.91 2.20
N GLY A 445 -9.59 7.11 1.74
CA GLY A 445 -8.65 8.07 1.15
C GLY A 445 -7.82 8.87 2.17
N LYS A 446 -7.07 9.86 1.69
CA LYS A 446 -6.42 10.88 2.54
C LYS A 446 -7.41 11.99 2.88
N CYS A 447 -8.13 11.80 3.98
CA CYS A 447 -9.06 12.80 4.53
C CYS A 447 -8.34 14.04 5.04
N ILE A 448 -9.12 15.09 5.31
CA ILE A 448 -8.70 16.22 6.12
C ILE A 448 -9.38 16.09 7.49
N VAL A 449 -8.64 16.34 8.57
CA VAL A 449 -9.24 16.50 9.91
C VAL A 449 -9.39 17.99 10.19
N ASN A 450 -10.63 18.40 10.46
CA ASN A 450 -11.02 19.73 10.89
C ASN A 450 -11.45 19.62 12.38
N SER A 451 -10.71 20.12 13.35
CA SER A 451 -9.42 20.79 13.26
C SER A 451 -8.56 20.44 14.46
N VAL A 452 -7.34 20.98 14.49
CA VAL A 452 -6.52 21.05 15.70
C VAL A 452 -6.30 22.50 16.13
N HIS A 453 -6.18 22.71 17.44
CA HIS A 453 -5.91 23.98 18.08
C HIS A 453 -5.12 23.75 19.38
N LEU A 454 -4.62 24.81 19.99
CA LEU A 454 -3.88 24.77 21.27
C LEU A 454 -4.65 25.42 22.43
N GLU A 455 -5.96 25.63 22.30
CA GLU A 455 -6.77 26.29 23.36
C GLU A 455 -6.74 25.54 24.69
N ASP A 456 -6.80 24.20 24.63
CA ASP A 456 -6.77 23.30 25.79
C ASP A 456 -5.37 22.71 26.02
N GLY A 457 -4.33 23.31 25.41
CA GLY A 457 -2.95 22.82 25.41
C GLY A 457 -2.66 21.66 24.45
N GLU A 458 -1.49 21.02 24.64
CA GLU A 458 -0.92 20.08 23.68
C GLU A 458 -1.51 18.66 23.75
N GLU A 459 -2.18 18.28 24.83
CA GLU A 459 -2.62 16.89 25.06
C GLU A 459 -3.61 16.42 23.98
N LYS A 460 -4.63 17.23 23.69
CA LYS A 460 -5.63 16.94 22.65
C LYS A 460 -5.00 16.94 21.26
N LEU A 461 -4.10 17.88 20.99
CA LEU A 461 -3.33 17.93 19.75
C LEU A 461 -2.51 16.64 19.57
N ALA A 462 -1.82 16.17 20.61
CA ALA A 462 -1.02 14.95 20.56
C ALA A 462 -1.87 13.72 20.23
N ARG A 463 -3.08 13.61 20.80
CA ARG A 463 -4.03 12.54 20.48
C ARG A 463 -4.47 12.59 19.02
N ILE A 464 -4.89 13.75 18.52
CA ILE A 464 -5.31 13.90 17.12
C ILE A 464 -4.12 13.68 16.17
N ALA A 465 -2.93 14.21 16.49
CA ALA A 465 -1.71 13.98 15.71
C ALA A 465 -1.34 12.49 15.60
N GLY A 466 -1.58 11.72 16.67
CA GLY A 466 -1.49 10.26 16.65
C GLY A 466 -2.41 9.64 15.60
N LEU A 467 -3.68 10.09 15.53
CA LEU A 467 -4.64 9.67 14.51
C LEU A 467 -4.21 10.09 13.10
N LEU A 468 -3.74 11.32 12.91
CA LEU A 468 -3.27 11.81 11.61
C LEU A 468 -2.16 10.92 11.05
N ARG A 469 -1.21 10.52 11.91
CA ARG A 469 -0.12 9.62 11.54
C ARG A 469 -0.62 8.19 11.28
N GLN A 470 -1.53 7.70 12.12
CA GLN A 470 -2.08 6.35 12.01
C GLN A 470 -2.91 6.15 10.73
N TYR A 471 -3.70 7.14 10.34
CA TYR A 471 -4.63 7.05 9.22
C TYR A 471 -4.16 7.82 7.98
N GLY A 472 -3.00 8.48 8.03
CA GLY A 472 -2.46 9.24 6.91
C GLY A 472 -3.41 10.37 6.46
N ALA A 473 -3.78 11.26 7.38
CA ALA A 473 -4.71 12.35 7.12
C ALA A 473 -4.00 13.72 7.08
N ALA A 474 -4.55 14.64 6.28
CA ALA A 474 -4.23 16.06 6.35
C ALA A 474 -4.95 16.72 7.53
N VAL A 475 -4.57 17.94 7.89
CA VAL A 475 -5.15 18.65 9.04
C VAL A 475 -5.30 20.14 8.78
N VAL A 476 -6.40 20.71 9.29
CA VAL A 476 -6.57 22.16 9.46
C VAL A 476 -6.07 22.54 10.86
N ALA A 477 -4.99 23.31 10.92
CA ALA A 477 -4.48 23.85 12.18
C ALA A 477 -5.03 25.28 12.37
N LEU A 478 -5.95 25.44 13.32
CA LEU A 478 -6.48 26.73 13.68
C LEU A 478 -5.41 27.54 14.44
N THR A 479 -5.39 28.84 14.20
CA THR A 479 -4.50 29.75 14.90
C THR A 479 -5.06 30.13 16.27
N ILE A 480 -5.55 29.17 17.05
CA ILE A 480 -6.05 29.35 18.42
C ILE A 480 -5.02 28.77 19.40
N ASP A 481 -4.78 29.46 20.52
CA ASP A 481 -3.82 29.08 21.58
C ASP A 481 -4.39 29.37 22.99
N GLU A 482 -3.64 29.05 24.06
CA GLU A 482 -4.11 29.22 25.45
C GLU A 482 -4.24 30.69 25.89
N ASP A 483 -3.88 31.68 25.07
CA ASP A 483 -3.91 33.09 25.48
C ASP A 483 -5.37 33.53 25.76
N PRO A 484 -5.74 33.80 27.03
CA PRO A 484 -7.12 34.07 27.41
C PRO A 484 -7.59 35.46 26.98
N GLN A 485 -6.67 36.36 26.59
CA GLN A 485 -6.98 37.73 26.19
C GLN A 485 -7.15 37.83 24.68
N GLN A 486 -6.29 37.15 23.92
CA GLN A 486 -6.28 37.28 22.47
C GLN A 486 -6.93 36.10 21.74
N ALA A 487 -6.95 34.90 22.34
CA ALA A 487 -7.51 33.61 21.89
C ALA A 487 -7.10 33.12 20.49
N MET A 488 -7.14 33.97 19.47
CA MET A 488 -6.68 33.73 18.10
C MET A 488 -5.41 34.50 17.78
N ALA A 489 -4.38 33.79 17.36
CA ALA A 489 -3.17 34.31 16.74
C ALA A 489 -3.43 34.85 15.33
N LYS A 490 -3.81 36.13 15.26
CA LYS A 490 -4.13 36.82 14.00
C LYS A 490 -2.91 37.25 13.17
N THR A 491 -1.69 37.10 13.71
CA THR A 491 -0.44 37.43 13.01
C THR A 491 0.56 36.28 13.09
N ALA A 492 1.37 36.11 12.03
CA ALA A 492 2.43 35.09 12.02
C ALA A 492 3.44 35.32 13.16
N ALA A 493 3.79 36.57 13.45
CA ALA A 493 4.74 36.93 14.51
C ALA A 493 4.27 36.60 15.93
N ARG A 494 2.96 36.45 16.17
CA ARG A 494 2.42 35.98 17.46
C ARG A 494 2.24 34.46 17.50
N LYS A 495 2.25 33.78 16.35
CA LYS A 495 2.09 32.31 16.26
C LYS A 495 3.42 31.55 16.22
N LEU A 496 4.45 32.12 15.59
CA LEU A 496 5.84 31.65 15.59
C LEU A 496 6.52 32.04 16.90
#